data_AF-A0A9E5ER98-F1
#
_entry.id   AF-A0A9E5ER98-F1
#
_cell.length_a   1.000
_cell.length_b   1.000
_cell.length_c   1.000
_cell.angle_alpha   90.00
_cell.angle_beta   90.00
_cell.angle_gamma   90.00
#
_symmetry.space_group_name_H-M   'P 1'
#
loop_
_entity.id
_entity.type
_entity.pdbx_description
1 polymer ?
#
loop_
_entity_poly.entity_id
_entity_poly.type
_entity_poly.pdbx_seq_one_letter_code
_entity_poly.pdbx_strand_id
1 'polypeptide(L)'
;MPKLEMFPPDPDYIRIHTRRYEVRAFRKADDCLMLRGVVVDEKPVGLYIESDPDPLWMHHMILDLEIHFPTLVIQKANVQFNEHPHLGC
;
A
#
# COMPACT_ATOMS: atom_id res chain seq x y z
N MET A 1 -7.71 -4.05 15.26
CA MET A 1 -8.37 -2.77 14.94
C MET A 1 -9.71 -3.09 14.29
N PRO A 2 -10.82 -2.42 14.65
CA PRO A 2 -12.09 -2.67 13.99
C PRO A 2 -11.93 -2.39 12.49
N LYS A 3 -12.50 -3.26 11.64
CA LYS A 3 -12.62 -3.00 10.21
C LYS A 3 -13.54 -1.78 10.07
N LEU A 4 -12.98 -0.60 9.82
CA LEU A 4 -13.78 0.53 9.37
C LEU A 4 -14.33 0.12 8.00
N GLU A 5 -15.66 0.08 7.83
CA GLU A 5 -16.26 0.00 6.50
C GLU A 5 -16.02 1.34 5.81
N MET A 6 -14.94 1.42 5.03
CA MET A 6 -14.53 2.63 4.31
C MET A 6 -15.23 2.81 2.96
N PHE A 7 -15.94 1.78 2.50
CA PHE A 7 -16.61 1.76 1.21
C PHE A 7 -18.11 1.52 1.37
N PRO A 8 -18.95 2.09 0.49
CA PRO A 8 -20.33 1.62 0.34
C PRO A 8 -20.35 0.16 -0.14
N PRO A 9 -21.51 -0.52 -0.10
CA PRO A 9 -21.65 -1.88 -0.65
C PRO A 9 -21.16 -1.98 -2.09
N ASP A 10 -20.53 -3.11 -2.42
CA ASP A 10 -20.09 -3.40 -3.79
C ASP A 10 -21.32 -3.47 -4.72
N PRO A 11 -21.23 -2.94 -5.95
CA PRO A 11 -22.26 -3.13 -6.98
C PRO A 11 -22.32 -4.60 -7.43
N ASP A 12 -23.34 -4.96 -8.22
CA ASP A 12 -23.52 -6.32 -8.75
C ASP A 12 -22.58 -6.62 -9.94
N TYR A 13 -21.27 -6.49 -9.69
CA TYR A 13 -20.19 -6.78 -10.62
C TYR A 13 -19.10 -7.60 -9.94
N ILE A 14 -18.36 -8.36 -10.74
CA ILE A 14 -17.21 -9.12 -10.26
C ILE A 14 -16.10 -8.12 -9.88
N ARG A 15 -15.68 -8.11 -8.62
CA ARG A 15 -14.49 -7.37 -8.19
C ARG A 15 -13.27 -8.01 -8.84
N ILE A 16 -12.43 -7.20 -9.50
CA ILE A 16 -11.22 -7.69 -10.19
C ILE A 16 -9.91 -7.24 -9.53
N HIS A 17 -9.98 -6.31 -8.58
CA HIS A 17 -8.80 -5.69 -7.98
C HIS A 17 -9.19 -4.85 -6.78
N THR A 18 -8.35 -4.86 -5.74
CA THR A 18 -8.42 -3.93 -4.61
C THR A 18 -7.04 -3.34 -4.38
N ARG A 19 -6.94 -2.04 -4.11
CA ARG A 19 -5.69 -1.39 -3.68
C ARG A 19 -5.89 -0.61 -2.40
N ARG A 20 -4.97 -0.78 -1.47
CA ARG A 20 -4.96 -0.12 -0.16
C ARG A 20 -3.75 0.81 -0.09
N TYR A 21 -3.97 1.97 0.51
CA TYR A 21 -2.94 2.96 0.79
C TYR A 21 -2.98 3.26 2.29
N GLU A 22 -1.84 3.18 2.94
CA GLU A 22 -1.71 3.59 4.33
C GLU A 22 -0.45 4.43 4.50
N VAL A 23 -0.57 5.57 5.17
CA VAL A 23 0.58 6.39 5.55
C VAL A 23 0.59 6.52 7.05
N ARG A 24 1.72 6.19 7.67
CA ARG A 24 1.98 6.43 9.09
C ARG A 24 3.04 7.52 9.22
N ALA A 25 2.78 8.46 10.11
CA ALA A 25 3.69 9.54 10.44
C ALA A 25 4.30 9.33 11.82
N PHE A 26 5.60 9.58 11.92
CA PHE A 26 6.38 9.42 13.13
C PHE A 26 7.21 10.68 13.37
N ARG A 27 7.33 11.10 14.62
CA ARG A 27 8.32 12.12 15.01
C ARG A 27 9.64 11.40 15.27
N LYS A 28 10.62 11.58 14.38
CA LYS A 28 11.93 10.93 14.46
C LYS A 28 12.91 11.72 15.36
N ALA A 29 12.83 13.05 15.29
CA ALA A 29 13.54 14.00 16.16
C ALA A 29 12.72 15.29 16.29
N ASP A 30 13.25 16.30 16.99
CA ASP A 30 12.53 17.57 17.19
C ASP A 30 12.26 18.31 15.88
N ASP A 31 13.19 18.21 14.93
CA ASP A 31 13.20 18.85 13.62
C ASP A 31 13.07 17.84 12.46
N CYS A 32 12.65 16.60 12.75
CA CYS A 32 12.58 15.52 11.77
C CYS A 32 11.30 14.68 11.94
N LEU A 33 10.50 14.65 10.89
CA LEU A 33 9.39 13.72 10.72
C LEU A 33 9.82 12.57 9.82
N MET A 34 9.33 11.37 10.10
CA MET A 34 9.44 10.22 9.21
C MET A 34 8.04 9.79 8.79
N LEU A 35 7.79 9.68 7.48
CA LEU A 35 6.56 9.11 6.95
C LEU A 35 6.87 7.75 6.33
N ARG A 36 6.03 6.75 6.65
CA ARG A 36 6.02 5.47 5.95
C ARG A 36 4.70 5.31 5.21
N GLY A 37 4.76 5.37 3.88
CA GLY A 37 3.67 5.00 3.00
C GLY A 37 3.76 3.54 2.59
N VAL A 38 2.63 2.86 2.53
CA VAL A 38 2.50 1.50 2.00
C VAL A 38 1.39 1.50 0.95
N VAL A 39 1.67 0.90 -0.20
CA VAL A 39 0.69 0.54 -1.23
C VAL A 39 0.68 -0.96 -1.37
N VAL A 40 -0.49 -1.58 -1.21
CA VAL A 40 -0.69 -3.00 -1.49
C VAL A 40 -1.87 -3.12 -2.42
N ASP A 41 -1.71 -3.84 -3.53
CA ASP A 41 -2.85 -4.33 -4.27
C ASP A 41 -2.94 -5.84 -4.29
N GLU A 42 -4.18 -6.27 -4.45
CA GLU A 42 -4.55 -7.67 -4.49
C GLU A 42 -5.56 -7.93 -5.60
N LYS A 43 -5.47 -9.13 -6.14
CA LYS A 43 -6.45 -9.73 -7.03
C LYS A 43 -7.24 -10.76 -6.21
N PRO A 44 -8.56 -10.80 -6.37
CA PRO A 44 -9.38 -11.76 -5.63
C PRO A 44 -9.06 -13.19 -6.03
N VAL A 45 -9.36 -14.09 -5.09
CA VAL A 45 -9.27 -15.55 -5.22
C VAL A 45 -9.89 -16.02 -6.52
N GLY A 46 -9.24 -16.94 -7.22
CA GLY A 46 -9.76 -17.57 -8.43
C GLY A 46 -9.77 -16.69 -9.69
N LEU A 47 -9.38 -15.41 -9.63
CA LEU A 47 -9.40 -14.53 -10.80
C LEU A 47 -8.33 -14.90 -11.84
N TYR A 48 -7.10 -15.17 -11.39
CA TYR A 48 -5.99 -15.56 -12.28
C TYR A 48 -5.61 -17.03 -12.17
N ILE A 49 -5.75 -17.62 -10.98
CA ILE A 49 -5.42 -19.01 -10.71
C ILE A 49 -6.64 -19.62 -10.01
N GLU A 50 -7.45 -20.37 -10.75
CA GLU A 50 -8.71 -20.94 -10.26
C GLU A 50 -8.53 -21.83 -9.02
N SER A 51 -7.39 -22.51 -8.93
CA SER A 51 -7.06 -23.42 -7.81
C SER A 51 -6.38 -22.75 -6.62
N ASP A 52 -6.02 -21.47 -6.70
CA ASP A 52 -5.38 -20.75 -5.60
C ASP A 52 -6.46 -20.23 -4.64
N PRO A 53 -6.51 -20.69 -3.38
CA PRO A 53 -7.52 -20.25 -2.42
C PRO A 53 -7.24 -18.87 -1.82
N ASP A 54 -6.05 -18.29 -2.06
CA ASP A 54 -5.63 -17.03 -1.48
C ASP A 54 -5.68 -15.87 -2.50
N PRO A 55 -5.96 -14.62 -2.06
CA PRO A 55 -5.82 -13.45 -2.92
C PRO A 55 -4.37 -13.26 -3.34
N LEU A 56 -4.14 -12.94 -4.61
CA LEU A 56 -2.80 -12.71 -5.13
C LEU A 56 -2.39 -11.26 -4.89
N TRP A 57 -1.30 -11.04 -4.16
CA TRP A 57 -0.68 -9.73 -4.05
C TRP A 57 0.14 -9.45 -5.31
N MET A 58 -0.20 -8.39 -6.04
CA MET A 58 0.51 -8.07 -7.27
C MET A 58 1.64 -7.08 -6.99
N HIS A 59 1.37 -6.04 -6.21
CA HIS A 59 2.33 -4.99 -5.91
C HIS A 59 2.33 -4.69 -4.41
N HIS A 60 3.54 -4.64 -3.86
CA HIS A 60 3.81 -4.16 -2.51
C HIS A 60 4.90 -3.09 -2.57
N MET A 61 4.48 -1.84 -2.43
CA MET A 61 5.36 -0.67 -2.37
C MET A 61 5.44 -0.15 -0.94
N ILE A 62 6.67 0.14 -0.49
CA ILE A 62 6.94 0.86 0.76
C ILE A 62 7.75 2.10 0.40
N LEU A 63 7.29 3.27 0.85
CA LEU A 63 7.98 4.56 0.71
C LEU A 63 8.28 5.11 2.10
N ASP A 64 9.56 5.29 2.39
CA ASP A 64 10.03 5.97 3.59
C ASP A 64 10.54 7.37 3.22
N LEU A 65 9.93 8.39 3.80
CA LEU A 65 10.38 9.78 3.69
C LEU A 65 10.92 10.27 5.03
N GLU A 66 12.05 10.97 5.01
CA GLU A 66 12.49 11.81 6.12
C GLU A 66 12.29 13.27 5.72
N ILE A 67 11.60 14.02 6.57
CA ILE A 67 11.13 15.38 6.30
C ILE A 67 11.65 16.30 7.40
N HIS A 68 12.28 17.41 7.02
CA HIS A 68 12.67 18.43 7.96
C HIS A 68 11.44 19.19 8.48
N PHE A 69 11.34 19.39 9.78
CA PHE A 69 10.30 20.19 10.41
C PHE A 69 10.91 21.46 11.01
N PRO A 70 10.28 22.65 10.85
CA PRO A 70 8.94 22.90 10.31
C PRO A 70 8.91 23.18 8.79
N THR A 71 10.06 23.18 8.10
CA THR A 71 10.13 23.59 6.70
C THR A 71 9.39 22.65 5.73
N LEU A 72 9.12 21.41 6.15
CA LEU A 72 8.51 20.33 5.38
C LEU A 72 9.30 19.90 4.13
N VAL A 73 10.59 20.24 4.07
CA VAL A 73 11.48 19.79 3.00
C VAL A 73 11.77 18.30 3.17
N ILE A 74 11.53 17.52 2.11
CA ILE A 74 11.93 16.10 2.06
C ILE A 74 13.46 16.05 1.96
N GLN A 75 14.10 15.45 2.97
CA GLN A 75 15.55 15.29 3.02
C GLN A 75 16.01 13.94 2.47
N LYS A 76 15.18 12.91 2.60
CA LYS A 76 15.48 11.55 2.13
C LYS A 76 14.22 10.85 1.66
N ALA A 77 14.35 10.05 0.60
CA ALA A 77 13.33 9.13 0.14
C ALA A 77 13.96 7.75 -0.12
N ASN A 78 13.35 6.69 0.41
CA ASN A 78 13.73 5.32 0.12
C ASN A 78 12.49 4.55 -0.32
N VAL A 79 12.60 3.80 -1.40
CA VAL A 79 11.50 3.01 -1.96
C VAL A 79 11.90 1.55 -1.98
N GLN A 80 10.99 0.68 -1.55
CA GLN A 80 11.04 -0.75 -1.82
C GLN A 80 9.79 -1.10 -2.62
N PHE A 81 9.99 -1.85 -3.70
CA PHE A 81 8.90 -2.29 -4.55
C PHE A 81 9.07 -3.78 -4.83
N ASN A 82 8.05 -4.55 -4.49
CA ASN A 82 7.96 -5.97 -4.82
C ASN A 82 6.75 -6.17 -5.72
N GLU A 83 6.96 -6.86 -6.84
CA GLU A 83 5.94 -7.11 -7.86
C GLU A 83 5.82 -8.61 -8.13
N HIS A 84 4.61 -9.12 -8.33
CA HIS A 84 4.34 -10.52 -8.61
C HIS A 84 3.28 -10.65 -9.70
N PRO A 85 3.47 -11.52 -10.70
CA PRO A 85 4.70 -12.24 -11.02
C PRO A 85 5.78 -11.26 -11.51
N HIS A 86 7.02 -11.43 -11.02
CA HIS A 86 8.14 -10.53 -11.34
C HIS A 86 8.27 -10.30 -12.85
N LEU A 87 8.63 -9.08 -13.28
CA LEU A 87 8.95 -8.71 -14.68
C LEU A 87 7.77 -8.61 -15.66
N GLY A 88 6.52 -8.69 -15.20
CA GLY A 88 5.35 -8.45 -16.06
C GLY A 88 4.05 -8.31 -15.28
N CYS A 89 3.63 -7.07 -15.05
CA CYS A 89 2.25 -6.71 -14.72
C CYS A 89 1.60 -6.00 -15.91
#